data_AF-A0A3C1QWG4-F1
#
_entry.id   AF-A0A3C1QWG4-F1
#
_cell.length_a   1.000
_cell.length_b   1.000
_cell.length_c   1.000
_cell.angle_alpha   90.00
_cell.angle_beta   90.00
_cell.angle_gamma   90.00
#
_symmetry.space_group_name_H-M   'P 1'
#
loop_
_entity.id
_entity.type
_entity.pdbx_description
1 polymer ?
#
loop_
_entity_poly.entity_id
_entity_poly.type
_entity_poly.pdbx_seq_one_letter_code
_entity_poly.pdbx_strand_id
1 'polypeptide(L)'
;MSERNRFRAADEGQAPCPMKPLRLLRRRRPFETLGLRKGRRGSLYVPVLGTCVVAGLLATTLMMVERTRSSESMRRSLEEQARLMALGGLSTQRQAIADSPSWRSAAVDGRIATSIDFGNGRCELEIFDPNDGDLIDSVDDPYVIVATGVAGQARHSIRCGFADRGELPEACVATVATAGTLSLSSADVRGDAELYASGAIAASGGTILSRVAATGGTVGTFADRALSGVASRSFPSPSAVDATLRTSATEISVAAIPTEGANLIANGAFETASTPWTGLNELGQDCVVERSTQSPRTGVGCLKVKDRSIFTEGPVLSILPQLESGKSYRVRVWVRCPGATRTFQLVVGYRTTGAVLSTYALSSLESVGPTWKLLTLDFTPTWSGTLGSAVLRVQGALLQGNPEFFIDDVELVETWEEIRLERVLLSSASNPFGATNADGIYRLDCNGKRLVVRQSRLVATLLVEDPGAGSRIGDEIAWSPARDDLPALVVVRTAATSGRTLKLEPNGSVLHEPATTTNFNPVGTPAPDGSVDSTTDDTYETRFSGMLLIDGPVAWNGHAILNAPLIATGSVTISGSMSLEPNRLLERLRPAWLSTRRVTAVVGEGLEATGR
;
A
#
# COMPACT_ATOMS: atom_id res chain seq x y z
N MET A 1 -29.18 10.80 -52.69
CA MET A 1 -28.36 10.51 -53.88
C MET A 1 -28.44 9.00 -54.10
N SER A 2 -29.29 8.51 -55.01
CA SER A 2 -29.02 8.29 -56.45
C SER A 2 -27.81 7.38 -56.68
N GLU A 3 -27.77 6.38 -57.55
CA GLU A 3 -28.72 5.89 -58.54
C GLU A 3 -28.10 4.62 -59.19
N ARG A 4 -28.89 4.01 -60.06
CA ARG A 4 -28.62 2.80 -60.85
C ARG A 4 -27.62 3.00 -62.02
N ASN A 5 -27.05 1.85 -62.42
CA ASN A 5 -26.91 1.33 -63.80
C ASN A 5 -25.79 1.75 -64.77
N ARG A 6 -25.41 0.71 -65.56
CA ARG A 6 -24.76 0.62 -66.89
C ARG A 6 -23.22 0.54 -66.88
N PHE A 7 -22.50 -0.25 -67.69
CA PHE A 7 -22.63 -0.87 -69.03
C PHE A 7 -21.80 -2.20 -69.08
N ARG A 8 -22.25 -3.33 -69.65
CA ARG A 8 -22.09 -3.86 -71.04
C ARG A 8 -20.66 -3.79 -71.65
N ALA A 9 -20.02 -4.97 -71.77
CA ALA A 9 -19.59 -5.68 -73.02
C ALA A 9 -18.22 -5.21 -73.59
N ALA A 10 -17.33 -6.01 -74.18
CA ALA A 10 -17.37 -7.34 -74.77
C ALA A 10 -15.94 -7.94 -74.85
N ASP A 11 -15.87 -9.26 -75.09
CA ASP A 11 -14.91 -10.02 -75.93
C ASP A 11 -13.39 -9.91 -75.63
N GLU A 12 -12.54 -10.92 -75.82
CA GLU A 12 -12.58 -12.03 -76.79
C GLU A 12 -11.52 -13.09 -76.43
N GLY A 13 -11.79 -14.35 -76.79
CA GLY A 13 -10.81 -15.33 -77.29
C GLY A 13 -10.09 -16.22 -76.26
N GLN A 14 -9.89 -17.52 -76.49
CA GLN A 14 -10.09 -18.29 -77.71
C GLN A 14 -10.05 -19.80 -77.40
N ALA A 15 -11.11 -20.51 -77.80
CA ALA A 15 -11.14 -21.96 -78.06
C ALA A 15 -10.31 -22.28 -79.34
N PRO A 16 -10.14 -23.53 -79.85
CA PRO A 16 -11.25 -24.23 -80.55
C PRO A 16 -11.11 -25.80 -80.67
N CYS A 17 -12.20 -26.59 -80.61
CA CYS A 17 -12.87 -27.27 -81.76
C CYS A 17 -12.22 -28.61 -82.27
N PRO A 18 -12.85 -29.40 -83.17
CA PRO A 18 -14.28 -29.80 -83.28
C PRO A 18 -14.53 -31.22 -83.92
N MET A 19 -15.82 -31.55 -84.16
CA MET A 19 -16.38 -32.41 -85.25
C MET A 19 -16.28 -33.95 -85.10
N LYS A 20 -17.21 -34.82 -85.55
CA LYS A 20 -18.45 -34.76 -86.38
C LYS A 20 -19.22 -36.14 -86.27
N PRO A 21 -20.43 -36.27 -86.85
CA PRO A 21 -21.42 -37.35 -86.63
C PRO A 21 -21.36 -38.47 -87.68
N LEU A 22 -21.97 -39.64 -87.39
CA LEU A 22 -22.25 -40.70 -88.37
C LEU A 22 -23.64 -41.30 -88.10
N ARG A 23 -24.65 -40.94 -88.90
CA ARG A 23 -25.13 -41.63 -90.12
C ARG A 23 -26.02 -42.85 -89.86
N LEU A 24 -27.32 -42.60 -90.04
CA LEU A 24 -28.34 -43.59 -90.42
C LEU A 24 -27.84 -44.48 -91.57
N LEU A 25 -27.73 -45.78 -91.33
CA LEU A 25 -27.64 -46.79 -92.39
C LEU A 25 -28.76 -47.81 -92.23
N ARG A 26 -29.78 -47.58 -93.07
CA ARG A 26 -30.82 -48.52 -93.46
C ARG A 26 -30.14 -49.71 -94.16
N ARG A 27 -30.20 -50.91 -93.58
CA ARG A 27 -29.89 -52.16 -94.30
C ARG A 27 -31.03 -53.17 -94.13
N ARG A 28 -31.60 -53.56 -95.27
CA ARG A 28 -32.60 -54.61 -95.43
C ARG A 28 -31.94 -55.99 -95.27
N ARG A 29 -32.56 -56.86 -94.45
CA ARG A 29 -32.78 -58.34 -94.48
C ARG A 29 -31.79 -59.27 -95.23
N PRO A 30 -31.57 -60.53 -94.76
CA PRO A 30 -32.58 -61.59 -94.85
C PRO A 30 -32.99 -62.19 -93.50
N PHE A 31 -34.23 -62.65 -93.47
CA PHE A 31 -34.77 -63.58 -92.48
C PHE A 31 -34.17 -64.96 -92.77
N GLU A 32 -33.39 -65.51 -91.84
CA GLU A 32 -33.17 -66.96 -91.78
C GLU A 32 -34.06 -67.55 -90.69
N THR A 33 -34.96 -68.39 -91.16
CA THR A 33 -35.91 -69.19 -90.39
C THR A 33 -35.18 -70.26 -89.60
N LEU A 34 -35.08 -70.09 -88.28
CA LEU A 34 -34.68 -71.16 -87.37
C LEU A 34 -35.83 -71.50 -86.43
N GLY A 35 -36.52 -72.57 -86.82
CA GLY A 35 -37.11 -73.59 -85.96
C GLY A 35 -37.84 -73.14 -84.71
N LEU A 36 -39.16 -73.01 -84.83
CA LEU A 36 -40.09 -73.10 -83.71
C LEU A 36 -39.82 -74.40 -82.92
N ARG A 37 -39.19 -74.28 -81.74
CA ARG A 37 -39.36 -75.25 -80.64
C ARG A 37 -40.13 -74.58 -79.51
N LYS A 38 -41.41 -74.93 -79.45
CA LYS A 38 -42.37 -74.62 -78.41
C LYS A 38 -41.90 -75.31 -77.11
N GLY A 39 -41.32 -74.54 -76.19
CA GLY A 39 -40.79 -75.04 -74.91
C GLY A 39 -41.05 -74.08 -73.75
N ARG A 40 -42.21 -74.25 -73.09
CA ARG A 40 -42.55 -73.93 -71.69
C ARG A 40 -42.25 -72.51 -71.16
N ARG A 41 -43.31 -71.70 -71.04
CA ARG A 41 -43.41 -70.33 -70.50
C ARG A 41 -43.15 -70.17 -68.98
N GLY A 42 -42.24 -70.95 -68.39
CA GLY A 42 -41.97 -70.93 -66.94
C GLY A 42 -40.69 -70.20 -66.51
N SER A 43 -39.70 -70.01 -67.38
CA SER A 43 -38.36 -69.55 -66.95
C SER A 43 -38.15 -68.04 -66.84
N LEU A 44 -39.06 -67.21 -67.38
CA LEU A 44 -38.98 -65.74 -67.26
C LEU A 44 -39.41 -65.26 -65.85
N TYR A 45 -40.21 -66.04 -65.13
CA TYR A 45 -40.68 -65.69 -63.80
C TYR A 45 -39.55 -65.71 -62.76
N VAL A 46 -38.56 -66.61 -62.89
CA VAL A 46 -37.46 -66.74 -61.92
C VAL A 46 -36.54 -65.49 -61.86
N PRO A 47 -36.05 -64.92 -62.98
CA PRO A 47 -35.22 -63.71 -62.94
C PRO A 47 -36.02 -62.45 -62.56
N VAL A 48 -37.31 -62.38 -62.91
CA VAL A 48 -38.18 -61.26 -62.51
C VAL A 48 -38.52 -61.33 -61.02
N LEU A 49 -38.86 -62.51 -60.52
CA LEU A 49 -39.09 -62.72 -59.09
C LEU A 49 -37.80 -62.49 -58.28
N GLY A 50 -36.66 -62.97 -58.77
CA GLY A 50 -35.34 -62.72 -58.16
C GLY A 50 -34.98 -61.23 -58.12
N THR A 51 -35.19 -60.49 -59.20
CA THR A 51 -34.94 -59.03 -59.22
C THR A 51 -35.93 -58.25 -58.36
N CYS A 52 -37.21 -58.64 -58.30
CA CYS A 52 -38.20 -58.05 -57.39
C CYS A 52 -37.86 -58.31 -55.92
N VAL A 53 -37.40 -59.51 -55.56
CA VAL A 53 -36.97 -59.83 -54.17
C VAL A 53 -35.73 -59.04 -53.79
N VAL A 54 -34.74 -58.93 -54.68
CA VAL A 54 -33.53 -58.12 -54.44
C VAL A 54 -33.88 -56.63 -54.32
N ALA A 55 -34.76 -56.10 -55.18
CA ALA A 55 -35.24 -54.72 -55.08
C ALA A 55 -36.02 -54.46 -53.79
N GLY A 56 -36.85 -55.42 -53.36
CA GLY A 56 -37.56 -55.35 -52.08
C GLY A 56 -36.61 -55.33 -50.89
N LEU A 57 -35.60 -56.20 -50.87
CA LEU A 57 -34.58 -56.24 -49.83
C LEU A 57 -33.80 -54.92 -49.77
N LEU A 58 -33.34 -54.39 -50.92
CA LEU A 58 -32.64 -53.11 -50.99
C LEU A 58 -33.50 -51.94 -50.50
N ALA A 59 -34.80 -51.93 -50.83
CA ALA A 59 -35.71 -50.89 -50.34
C ALA A 59 -35.89 -50.97 -48.82
N THR A 60 -36.06 -52.18 -48.26
CA THR A 60 -36.20 -52.36 -46.80
C THR A 60 -34.94 -52.01 -46.03
N THR A 61 -33.75 -52.35 -46.54
CA THR A 61 -32.48 -51.99 -45.88
C THR A 61 -32.24 -50.49 -45.92
N LEU A 62 -32.53 -49.81 -47.04
CA LEU A 62 -32.44 -48.35 -47.13
C LEU A 62 -33.39 -47.65 -46.15
N MET A 63 -34.63 -48.11 -46.04
CA MET A 63 -35.58 -47.56 -45.06
C MET A 63 -35.12 -47.77 -43.61
N MET A 64 -34.51 -48.92 -43.31
CA MET A 64 -34.00 -49.20 -41.97
C MET A 64 -32.78 -48.33 -41.63
N VAL A 65 -31.87 -48.14 -42.58
CA VAL A 65 -30.71 -47.23 -42.44
C VAL A 65 -31.15 -45.78 -42.28
N GLU A 66 -32.19 -45.34 -43.00
CA GLU A 66 -32.70 -43.98 -42.88
C GLU A 66 -33.39 -43.76 -41.52
N ARG A 67 -34.13 -44.74 -41.01
CA ARG A 67 -34.71 -44.68 -39.65
C ARG A 67 -33.63 -44.63 -38.58
N THR A 68 -32.57 -45.42 -38.69
CA THR A 68 -31.46 -45.38 -37.72
C THR A 68 -30.75 -44.03 -37.78
N ARG A 69 -30.42 -43.51 -38.97
CA ARG A 69 -29.81 -42.19 -39.14
C ARG A 69 -30.69 -41.04 -38.63
N SER A 70 -31.99 -41.09 -38.91
CA SER A 70 -32.96 -40.11 -38.41
C SER A 70 -33.03 -40.13 -36.88
N SER A 71 -33.03 -41.33 -36.27
CA SER A 71 -33.04 -41.47 -34.82
C SER A 71 -31.73 -41.00 -34.17
N GLU A 72 -30.57 -41.26 -34.80
CA GLU A 72 -29.27 -40.79 -34.33
C GLU A 72 -29.14 -39.27 -34.45
N SER A 73 -29.60 -38.69 -35.56
CA SER A 73 -29.64 -37.25 -35.76
C SER A 73 -30.53 -36.56 -34.71
N MET A 74 -31.70 -37.14 -34.41
CA MET A 74 -32.60 -36.65 -33.38
C MET A 74 -31.97 -36.75 -31.97
N ARG A 75 -31.28 -37.85 -31.65
CA ARG A 75 -30.56 -38.01 -30.37
C ARG A 75 -29.44 -36.98 -30.21
N ARG A 76 -28.60 -36.80 -31.23
CA ARG A 76 -27.54 -35.77 -31.23
C ARG A 76 -28.09 -34.36 -31.09
N SER A 77 -29.21 -34.07 -31.74
CA SER A 77 -29.87 -32.77 -31.60
C SER A 77 -30.38 -32.54 -30.17
N LEU A 78 -30.90 -33.58 -29.50
CA LEU A 78 -31.37 -33.48 -28.12
C LEU A 78 -30.19 -33.38 -27.13
N GLU A 79 -29.10 -34.09 -27.37
CA GLU A 79 -27.86 -33.99 -26.58
C GLU A 79 -27.26 -32.58 -26.65
N GLU A 80 -27.15 -32.01 -27.84
CA GLU A 80 -26.62 -30.65 -28.01
C GLU A 80 -27.56 -29.60 -27.39
N GLN A 81 -28.88 -29.79 -27.51
CA GLN A 81 -29.84 -28.95 -26.80
C GLN A 81 -29.66 -29.04 -25.28
N ALA A 82 -29.53 -30.24 -24.71
CA ALA A 82 -29.29 -30.43 -23.29
C ALA A 82 -27.98 -29.74 -22.83
N ARG A 83 -26.91 -29.81 -23.63
CA ARG A 83 -25.64 -29.11 -23.38
C ARG A 83 -25.82 -27.59 -23.36
N LEU A 84 -26.51 -27.03 -24.35
CA LEU A 84 -26.76 -25.59 -24.43
C LEU A 84 -27.64 -25.10 -23.26
N MET A 85 -28.62 -25.89 -22.81
CA MET A 85 -29.42 -25.56 -21.63
C MET A 85 -28.60 -25.59 -20.34
N ALA A 86 -27.69 -26.54 -20.18
CA ALA A 86 -26.78 -26.60 -19.04
C ALA A 86 -25.86 -25.35 -18.99
N LEU A 87 -25.29 -24.95 -20.13
CA LEU A 87 -24.49 -23.72 -20.25
C LEU A 87 -25.30 -22.45 -19.98
N GLY A 88 -26.52 -22.37 -20.54
CA GLY A 88 -27.43 -21.24 -20.32
C GLY A 88 -27.83 -21.09 -18.86
N GLY A 89 -28.18 -22.20 -18.20
CA GLY A 89 -28.49 -22.22 -16.77
C GLY A 89 -27.29 -21.82 -15.90
N LEU A 90 -26.10 -22.35 -16.19
CA LEU A 90 -24.87 -21.97 -15.49
C LEU A 90 -24.58 -20.46 -15.60
N SER A 91 -24.73 -19.89 -16.81
CA SER A 91 -24.52 -18.46 -17.04
C SER A 91 -25.53 -17.58 -16.29
N THR A 92 -26.79 -18.03 -16.23
CA THR A 92 -27.89 -17.33 -15.54
C THR A 92 -27.68 -17.38 -14.03
N GLN A 93 -27.29 -18.53 -13.48
CA GLN A 93 -27.00 -18.69 -12.06
C GLN A 93 -25.80 -17.85 -11.63
N ARG A 94 -24.76 -17.77 -12.45
CA ARG A 94 -23.61 -16.89 -12.20
C ARG A 94 -24.03 -15.43 -12.09
N GLN A 95 -24.93 -14.98 -12.98
CA GLN A 95 -25.48 -13.63 -12.92
C GLN A 95 -26.33 -13.42 -11.66
N ALA A 96 -27.20 -14.37 -11.31
CA ALA A 96 -28.02 -14.30 -10.10
C ALA A 96 -27.19 -14.23 -8.80
N ILE A 97 -26.05 -14.96 -8.75
CA ILE A 97 -25.08 -14.89 -7.65
C ILE A 97 -24.40 -13.51 -7.61
N ALA A 98 -24.02 -12.96 -8.77
CA ALA A 98 -23.42 -11.62 -8.84
C ALA A 98 -24.38 -10.50 -8.41
N ASP A 99 -25.68 -10.67 -8.70
CA ASP A 99 -26.71 -9.68 -8.38
C ASP A 99 -27.21 -9.76 -6.93
N SER A 100 -26.94 -10.87 -6.21
CA SER A 100 -27.43 -11.10 -4.84
C SER A 100 -26.28 -11.24 -3.82
N PRO A 101 -26.01 -10.21 -3.01
CA PRO A 101 -24.96 -10.24 -1.99
C PRO A 101 -25.13 -11.30 -0.90
N SER A 102 -26.33 -11.87 -0.75
CA SER A 102 -26.70 -12.84 0.29
C SER A 102 -26.98 -14.25 -0.25
N TRP A 103 -26.59 -14.56 -1.48
CA TRP A 103 -26.90 -15.84 -2.14
C TRP A 103 -26.50 -17.07 -1.31
N ARG A 104 -25.36 -17.02 -0.58
CA ARG A 104 -24.88 -18.09 0.30
C ARG A 104 -25.88 -18.44 1.42
N SER A 105 -26.55 -17.44 1.98
CA SER A 105 -27.57 -17.65 3.03
C SER A 105 -28.90 -18.19 2.51
N ALA A 106 -29.14 -18.08 1.20
CA ALA A 106 -30.36 -18.56 0.54
C ALA A 106 -30.18 -19.94 -0.11
N ALA A 107 -28.93 -20.33 -0.41
CA ALA A 107 -28.57 -21.62 -0.94
C ALA A 107 -28.46 -22.67 0.17
N VAL A 108 -28.77 -23.93 -0.16
CA VAL A 108 -28.58 -25.08 0.71
C VAL A 108 -27.71 -26.08 -0.04
N ASP A 109 -26.63 -26.52 0.60
CA ASP A 109 -25.67 -27.47 0.01
C ASP A 109 -26.37 -28.70 -0.57
N GLY A 110 -26.01 -29.05 -1.81
CA GLY A 110 -26.44 -30.27 -2.49
C GLY A 110 -27.94 -30.39 -2.81
N ARG A 111 -28.73 -29.33 -2.60
CA ARG A 111 -30.14 -29.28 -3.02
C ARG A 111 -30.29 -28.52 -4.32
N ILE A 112 -31.26 -28.92 -5.16
CA ILE A 112 -31.64 -28.15 -6.35
C ILE A 112 -32.00 -26.73 -5.91
N ALA A 113 -31.10 -25.79 -6.21
CA ALA A 113 -31.21 -24.39 -5.83
C ALA A 113 -32.25 -23.68 -6.71
N THR A 114 -32.23 -23.97 -8.01
CA THR A 114 -33.12 -23.36 -9.01
C THR A 114 -33.38 -24.33 -10.16
N SER A 115 -34.63 -24.37 -10.64
CA SER A 115 -34.97 -24.96 -11.96
C SER A 115 -35.33 -23.84 -12.91
N ILE A 116 -34.65 -23.75 -14.05
CA ILE A 116 -34.88 -22.74 -15.08
C ILE A 116 -35.47 -23.41 -16.31
N ASP A 117 -36.67 -23.00 -16.71
CA ASP A 117 -37.32 -23.49 -17.91
C ASP A 117 -36.91 -22.65 -19.13
N PHE A 118 -36.36 -23.29 -20.15
CA PHE A 118 -35.97 -22.66 -21.42
C PHE A 118 -36.96 -22.97 -22.54
N GLY A 119 -38.23 -23.18 -22.20
CA GLY A 119 -39.31 -23.48 -23.13
C GLY A 119 -39.35 -24.95 -23.57
N ASN A 120 -38.37 -25.40 -24.36
CA ASN A 120 -38.28 -26.77 -24.88
C ASN A 120 -37.41 -27.73 -24.04
N GLY A 121 -36.92 -27.26 -22.90
CA GLY A 121 -36.12 -28.02 -21.95
C GLY A 121 -36.02 -27.28 -20.62
N ARG A 122 -35.42 -27.91 -19.62
CA ARG A 122 -35.17 -27.31 -18.31
C ARG A 122 -33.73 -27.50 -17.88
N CYS A 123 -33.23 -26.62 -17.04
CA CYS A 123 -31.93 -26.73 -16.38
C CYS A 123 -32.13 -26.80 -14.87
N GLU A 124 -31.61 -27.85 -14.26
CA GLU A 124 -31.58 -28.05 -12.81
C GLU A 124 -30.19 -27.63 -12.30
N LEU A 125 -30.13 -26.74 -11.31
CA LEU A 125 -28.89 -26.19 -10.76
C LEU A 125 -28.72 -26.60 -9.31
N GLU A 126 -27.55 -27.11 -8.98
CA GLU A 126 -27.13 -27.49 -7.64
C GLU A 126 -25.82 -26.78 -7.28
N ILE A 127 -25.70 -26.34 -6.02
CA ILE A 127 -24.51 -25.67 -5.50
C ILE A 127 -23.96 -26.51 -4.35
N PHE A 128 -22.65 -26.70 -4.34
CA PHE A 128 -21.94 -27.49 -3.35
C PHE A 128 -20.79 -26.71 -2.71
N ASP A 129 -20.57 -26.89 -1.43
CA ASP A 129 -19.29 -26.59 -0.79
C ASP A 129 -18.38 -27.83 -0.85
N PRO A 130 -17.17 -27.75 -1.45
CA PRO A 130 -16.25 -28.87 -1.57
C PRO A 130 -15.41 -29.13 -0.30
N ASN A 131 -15.39 -28.22 0.67
CA ASN A 131 -14.56 -28.33 1.87
C ASN A 131 -15.29 -29.05 3.00
N ASP A 132 -16.45 -28.54 3.43
CA ASP A 132 -17.14 -29.04 4.62
C ASP A 132 -18.68 -29.10 4.50
N GLY A 133 -19.25 -28.63 3.39
CA GLY A 133 -20.69 -28.67 3.14
C GLY A 133 -21.46 -27.51 3.78
N ASP A 134 -20.79 -26.48 4.32
CA ASP A 134 -21.41 -25.24 4.79
C ASP A 134 -21.08 -24.08 3.85
N LEU A 135 -22.10 -23.51 3.20
CA LEU A 135 -21.90 -22.38 2.30
C LEU A 135 -21.82 -21.02 3.04
N ILE A 136 -22.11 -20.98 4.35
CA ILE A 136 -22.37 -19.75 5.12
C ILE A 136 -21.18 -19.35 6.02
N ASP A 137 -20.44 -20.32 6.53
CA ASP A 137 -19.43 -20.15 7.58
C ASP A 137 -18.26 -19.24 7.16
N SER A 138 -17.85 -19.34 5.90
CA SER A 138 -16.77 -18.57 5.29
C SER A 138 -17.19 -18.01 3.94
N VAL A 139 -17.08 -16.70 3.81
CA VAL A 139 -17.42 -16.00 2.55
C VAL A 139 -16.39 -16.25 1.44
N ASP A 140 -15.20 -16.73 1.78
CA ASP A 140 -14.09 -16.97 0.85
C ASP A 140 -14.02 -18.45 0.38
N ASP A 141 -14.89 -19.30 0.92
CA ASP A 141 -14.84 -20.72 0.62
C ASP A 141 -15.21 -21.00 -0.84
N PRO A 142 -14.44 -21.86 -1.54
CA PRO A 142 -14.76 -22.23 -2.91
C PRO A 142 -16.12 -22.92 -2.95
N TYR A 143 -16.86 -22.75 -4.04
CA TYR A 143 -18.12 -23.46 -4.24
C TYR A 143 -18.19 -24.04 -5.65
N VAL A 144 -18.96 -25.09 -5.83
CA VAL A 144 -19.11 -25.79 -7.10
C VAL A 144 -20.55 -25.67 -7.55
N ILE A 145 -20.79 -25.27 -8.80
CA ILE A 145 -22.11 -25.35 -9.41
C ILE A 145 -22.16 -26.55 -10.36
N VAL A 146 -23.18 -27.38 -10.20
CA VAL A 146 -23.53 -28.44 -11.15
C VAL A 146 -24.80 -28.01 -11.88
N ALA A 147 -24.70 -27.83 -13.20
CA ALA A 147 -25.82 -27.48 -14.06
C ALA A 147 -26.22 -28.69 -14.91
N THR A 148 -27.44 -29.18 -14.74
CA THR A 148 -27.97 -30.34 -15.47
C THR A 148 -29.07 -29.90 -16.44
N GLY A 149 -28.75 -29.86 -17.72
CA GLY A 149 -29.70 -29.59 -18.80
C GLY A 149 -30.48 -30.85 -19.19
N VAL A 150 -31.80 -30.72 -19.36
CA VAL A 150 -32.72 -31.78 -19.75
C VAL A 150 -33.49 -31.36 -21.00
N ALA A 151 -33.33 -32.11 -22.09
CA ALA A 151 -34.06 -31.93 -23.35
C ALA A 151 -34.67 -33.28 -23.78
N GLY A 152 -35.99 -33.43 -23.57
CA GLY A 152 -36.68 -34.71 -23.78
C GLY A 152 -36.14 -35.81 -22.85
N GLN A 153 -35.46 -36.81 -23.43
CA GLN A 153 -34.78 -37.88 -22.68
C GLN A 153 -33.27 -37.66 -22.53
N ALA A 154 -32.68 -36.68 -23.22
CA ALA A 154 -31.26 -36.38 -23.11
C ALA A 154 -31.00 -35.55 -21.84
N ARG A 155 -29.94 -35.92 -21.11
CA ARG A 155 -29.44 -35.20 -19.94
C ARG A 155 -27.96 -34.89 -20.14
N HIS A 156 -27.54 -33.68 -19.80
CA HIS A 156 -26.15 -33.28 -19.83
C HIS A 156 -25.81 -32.43 -18.60
N SER A 157 -24.80 -32.83 -17.84
CA SER A 157 -24.35 -32.14 -16.63
C SER A 157 -23.01 -31.46 -16.85
N ILE A 158 -22.86 -30.22 -16.40
CA ILE A 158 -21.62 -29.45 -16.41
C ILE A 158 -21.28 -29.05 -14.98
N ARG A 159 -20.05 -29.34 -14.56
CA ARG A 159 -19.52 -28.98 -13.24
C ARG A 159 -18.54 -27.81 -13.37
N CYS A 160 -18.77 -26.75 -12.61
CA CYS A 160 -17.90 -25.58 -12.62
C CYS A 160 -17.52 -25.22 -11.18
N GLY A 161 -16.22 -25.20 -10.89
CA GLY A 161 -15.70 -24.75 -9.60
C GLY A 161 -15.50 -23.25 -9.63
N PHE A 162 -15.94 -22.57 -8.59
CA PHE A 162 -15.76 -21.15 -8.38
C PHE A 162 -14.99 -20.96 -7.09
N ALA A 163 -13.97 -20.11 -7.15
CA ALA A 163 -13.30 -19.61 -5.97
C ALA A 163 -13.44 -18.10 -6.01
N ASP A 164 -13.93 -17.49 -4.93
CA ASP A 164 -13.85 -16.05 -4.78
C ASP A 164 -12.38 -15.71 -4.56
N ARG A 165 -11.70 -15.34 -5.65
CA ARG A 165 -10.36 -14.77 -5.58
C ARG A 165 -10.53 -13.27 -5.58
N GLY A 166 -10.26 -12.66 -4.44
CA GLY A 166 -10.21 -11.21 -4.32
C GLY A 166 -9.35 -10.59 -5.44
N GLU A 167 -9.93 -9.68 -6.22
CA GLU A 167 -9.17 -8.85 -7.16
C GLU A 167 -8.57 -7.67 -6.41
N LEU A 168 -7.29 -7.42 -6.64
CA LEU A 168 -6.66 -6.21 -6.13
C LEU A 168 -7.23 -4.98 -6.84
N PRO A 169 -7.42 -3.86 -6.13
CA PRO A 169 -7.71 -2.58 -6.76
C PRO A 169 -6.70 -2.27 -7.86
N GLU A 170 -7.18 -1.82 -9.01
CA GLU A 170 -6.34 -1.61 -10.20
C GLU A 170 -5.26 -0.53 -9.96
N ALA A 171 -5.49 0.39 -9.02
CA ALA A 171 -4.52 1.38 -8.60
C ALA A 171 -3.24 0.76 -7.98
N CYS A 172 -3.33 -0.42 -7.36
CA CYS A 172 -2.19 -1.08 -6.70
C CYS A 172 -1.12 -1.60 -7.67
N VAL A 173 -1.43 -1.66 -8.97
CA VAL A 173 -0.48 -2.05 -10.03
C VAL A 173 0.53 -0.94 -10.33
N ALA A 174 0.14 0.31 -10.11
CA ALA A 174 1.03 1.46 -10.27
C ALA A 174 1.87 1.66 -9.00
N THR A 175 3.13 2.07 -9.17
CA THR A 175 4.01 2.36 -8.02
C THR A 175 3.66 3.69 -7.37
N VAL A 176 3.10 4.64 -8.14
CA VAL A 176 2.45 5.82 -7.58
C VAL A 176 1.07 5.96 -8.22
N ALA A 177 0.03 5.98 -7.41
CA ALA A 177 -1.35 6.14 -7.86
C ALA A 177 -2.04 7.26 -7.08
N THR A 178 -2.66 8.20 -7.79
CA THR A 178 -3.45 9.28 -7.18
C THR A 178 -4.85 9.34 -7.78
N ALA A 179 -5.88 9.48 -6.92
CA ALA A 179 -7.24 9.75 -7.39
C ALA A 179 -7.43 11.22 -7.81
N GLY A 180 -6.51 12.10 -7.43
CA GLY A 180 -6.47 13.51 -7.87
C GLY A 180 -5.50 13.74 -9.04
N THR A 181 -4.97 14.96 -9.11
CA THR A 181 -3.92 15.37 -10.06
C THR A 181 -2.54 14.98 -9.51
N LEU A 182 -1.64 14.53 -10.38
CA LEU A 182 -0.22 14.34 -10.09
C LEU A 182 0.57 15.52 -10.66
N SER A 183 1.23 16.29 -9.81
CA SER A 183 2.06 17.43 -10.21
C SER A 183 3.54 17.14 -9.94
N LEU A 184 4.34 17.13 -10.99
CA LEU A 184 5.79 16.88 -10.96
C LEU A 184 6.50 18.22 -11.21
N SER A 185 7.08 18.82 -10.18
CA SER A 185 7.70 20.15 -10.25
C SER A 185 9.20 20.03 -9.98
N SER A 186 10.03 20.21 -11.00
CA SER A 186 11.49 20.00 -10.91
C SER A 186 11.86 18.62 -10.34
N ALA A 187 11.09 17.59 -10.71
CA ALA A 187 11.24 16.24 -10.18
C ALA A 187 12.11 15.36 -11.09
N ASP A 188 12.96 14.52 -10.49
CA ASP A 188 13.73 13.49 -11.19
C ASP A 188 13.22 12.11 -10.78
N VAL A 189 12.29 11.56 -11.56
CA VAL A 189 11.66 10.27 -11.27
C VAL A 189 12.25 9.22 -12.18
N ARG A 190 12.89 8.20 -11.61
CA ARG A 190 13.61 7.16 -12.36
C ARG A 190 13.06 5.78 -12.03
N GLY A 191 12.80 4.97 -13.05
CA GLY A 191 12.43 3.56 -12.92
C GLY A 191 11.39 3.13 -13.95
N ASP A 192 11.33 1.83 -14.27
CA ASP A 192 10.42 1.32 -15.29
C ASP A 192 8.95 1.19 -14.82
N ALA A 193 8.67 1.61 -13.59
CA ALA A 193 7.36 1.56 -12.98
C ALA A 193 6.37 2.54 -13.62
N GLU A 194 5.07 2.30 -13.42
CA GLU A 194 4.00 3.17 -13.90
C GLU A 194 3.57 4.18 -12.81
N LEU A 195 3.42 5.44 -13.21
CA LEU A 195 2.76 6.52 -12.48
C LEU A 195 1.33 6.69 -13.01
N TYR A 196 0.34 6.60 -12.13
CA TYR A 196 -1.07 6.72 -12.48
C TYR A 196 -1.76 7.89 -11.78
N ALA A 197 -2.59 8.62 -12.52
CA ALA A 197 -3.51 9.62 -11.96
C ALA A 197 -4.91 9.52 -12.57
N SER A 198 -5.94 9.58 -11.73
CA SER A 198 -7.33 9.74 -12.22
C SER A 198 -7.61 11.17 -12.70
N GLY A 199 -6.91 12.16 -12.14
CA GLY A 199 -6.87 13.52 -12.67
C GLY A 199 -5.89 13.67 -13.84
N ALA A 200 -5.34 14.86 -13.98
CA ALA A 200 -4.27 15.13 -14.94
C ALA A 200 -2.89 14.81 -14.34
N ILE A 201 -1.91 14.54 -15.20
CA ILE A 201 -0.49 14.48 -14.83
C ILE A 201 0.20 15.67 -15.48
N ALA A 202 0.76 16.56 -14.65
CA ALA A 202 1.45 17.76 -15.12
C ALA A 202 2.91 17.72 -14.67
N ALA A 203 3.84 17.78 -15.62
CA ALA A 203 5.27 17.86 -15.37
C ALA A 203 5.83 19.21 -15.83
N SER A 204 6.49 19.93 -14.92
CA SER A 204 7.15 21.21 -15.16
C SER A 204 8.57 21.20 -14.58
N GLY A 205 9.57 21.10 -15.46
CA GLY A 205 10.97 20.96 -15.06
C GLY A 205 11.30 19.57 -14.50
N GLY A 206 12.56 19.14 -14.65
CA GLY A 206 13.02 17.82 -14.23
C GLY A 206 12.98 16.74 -15.32
N THR A 207 13.31 15.51 -14.95
CA THR A 207 13.45 14.36 -15.87
C THR A 207 12.58 13.22 -15.39
N ILE A 208 11.62 12.80 -16.22
CA ILE A 208 10.72 11.68 -15.89
C ILE A 208 11.07 10.48 -16.77
N LEU A 209 11.81 9.52 -16.21
CA LEU A 209 12.23 8.26 -16.84
C LEU A 209 11.34 7.10 -16.37
N SER A 210 10.02 7.27 -16.48
CA SER A 210 9.01 6.31 -16.02
C SER A 210 7.77 6.36 -16.90
N ARG A 211 6.99 5.28 -16.92
CA ARG A 211 5.72 5.20 -17.69
C ARG A 211 4.64 5.99 -16.98
N VAL A 212 3.83 6.72 -17.74
CA VAL A 212 2.81 7.62 -17.20
C VAL A 212 1.45 7.30 -17.79
N ALA A 213 0.41 7.21 -16.96
CA ALA A 213 -0.96 6.98 -17.36
C ALA A 213 -1.93 7.92 -16.63
N ALA A 214 -2.71 8.69 -17.37
CA ALA A 214 -3.66 9.65 -16.81
C ALA A 214 -5.06 9.45 -17.42
N THR A 215 -6.09 9.53 -16.58
CA THR A 215 -7.47 9.62 -17.06
C THR A 215 -7.81 11.05 -17.52
N GLY A 216 -7.39 12.08 -16.78
CA GLY A 216 -7.63 13.50 -17.10
C GLY A 216 -6.65 14.14 -18.11
N GLY A 217 -5.63 13.39 -18.55
CA GLY A 217 -4.64 13.83 -19.56
C GLY A 217 -3.24 14.09 -19.01
N THR A 218 -2.25 14.17 -19.91
CA THR A 218 -0.84 14.38 -19.58
C THR A 218 -0.30 15.67 -20.19
N VAL A 219 0.38 16.50 -19.40
CA VAL A 219 1.02 17.76 -19.81
C VAL A 219 2.48 17.74 -19.37
N GLY A 220 3.42 18.03 -20.26
CA GLY A 220 4.86 18.06 -19.98
C GLY A 220 5.67 17.09 -20.84
N THR A 221 6.97 16.97 -20.54
CA THR A 221 7.90 16.09 -21.26
C THR A 221 8.15 14.83 -20.44
N PHE A 222 7.89 13.68 -21.05
CA PHE A 222 8.13 12.35 -20.47
C PHE A 222 9.09 11.59 -21.36
N ALA A 223 10.10 10.93 -20.79
CA ALA A 223 11.11 10.23 -21.58
C ALA A 223 10.64 8.87 -22.10
N ASP A 224 9.67 8.26 -21.41
CA ASP A 224 9.04 6.99 -21.79
C ASP A 224 7.57 7.23 -22.23
N ARG A 225 6.76 6.17 -22.27
CA ARG A 225 5.36 6.19 -22.72
C ARG A 225 4.45 6.99 -21.77
N ALA A 226 3.80 8.03 -22.32
CA ALA A 226 2.70 8.76 -21.69
C ALA A 226 1.37 8.41 -22.35
N LEU A 227 0.41 7.91 -21.55
CA LEU A 227 -0.95 7.57 -21.97
C LEU A 227 -1.94 8.55 -21.35
N SER A 228 -2.80 9.13 -22.18
CA SER A 228 -3.89 10.03 -21.77
C SER A 228 -5.25 9.39 -22.07
N GLY A 229 -6.27 9.72 -21.27
CA GLY A 229 -7.63 9.21 -21.46
C GLY A 229 -7.78 7.73 -21.10
N VAL A 230 -6.92 7.21 -20.21
CA VAL A 230 -7.01 5.83 -19.73
C VAL A 230 -8.26 5.66 -18.86
N ALA A 231 -8.89 4.49 -18.90
CA ALA A 231 -10.03 4.16 -18.03
C ALA A 231 -9.68 4.42 -16.54
N SER A 232 -10.68 4.89 -15.79
CA SER A 232 -10.52 5.12 -14.36
C SER A 232 -10.30 3.80 -13.63
N ARG A 233 -9.27 3.76 -12.78
CA ARG A 233 -8.91 2.59 -11.96
C ARG A 233 -9.61 2.63 -10.61
N SER A 234 -9.92 1.47 -10.04
CA SER A 234 -10.42 1.35 -8.68
C SER A 234 -9.31 1.60 -7.64
N PHE A 235 -9.63 2.36 -6.59
CA PHE A 235 -8.75 2.64 -5.46
C PHE A 235 -9.19 1.86 -4.21
N PRO A 236 -8.24 1.43 -3.36
CA PRO A 236 -8.59 0.92 -2.03
C PRO A 236 -9.20 2.02 -1.18
N SER A 237 -10.19 1.68 -0.35
CA SER A 237 -10.78 2.60 0.63
C SER A 237 -9.91 2.64 1.89
N PRO A 238 -9.27 3.77 2.25
CA PRO A 238 -8.45 3.85 3.46
C PRO A 238 -9.23 3.54 4.74
N SER A 239 -10.50 3.96 4.82
CA SER A 239 -11.37 3.68 5.97
C SER A 239 -11.74 2.20 6.10
N ALA A 240 -11.93 1.48 4.98
CA ALA A 240 -12.17 0.04 5.02
C ALA A 240 -10.93 -0.76 5.44
N VAL A 241 -9.75 -0.34 4.96
CA VAL A 241 -8.46 -0.93 5.35
C VAL A 241 -8.20 -0.68 6.84
N ASP A 242 -8.42 0.54 7.32
CA ASP A 242 -8.36 0.89 8.74
C ASP A 242 -9.28 0.03 9.59
N ALA A 243 -10.56 -0.09 9.23
CA ALA A 243 -11.52 -0.88 9.99
C ALA A 243 -11.07 -2.34 10.18
N THR A 244 -10.39 -2.91 9.18
CA THR A 244 -9.84 -4.26 9.25
C THR A 244 -8.60 -4.31 10.15
N LEU A 245 -7.60 -3.46 9.88
CA LEU A 245 -6.31 -3.48 10.59
C LEU A 245 -6.41 -3.02 12.05
N ARG A 246 -7.35 -2.13 12.37
CA ARG A 246 -7.58 -1.58 13.71
C ARG A 246 -7.88 -2.67 14.74
N THR A 247 -8.53 -3.75 14.34
CA THR A 247 -8.87 -4.87 15.25
C THR A 247 -7.64 -5.64 15.72
N SER A 248 -6.60 -5.71 14.88
CA SER A 248 -5.33 -6.39 15.18
C SER A 248 -4.23 -5.44 15.65
N ALA A 249 -4.49 -4.13 15.66
CA ALA A 249 -3.49 -3.11 15.98
C ALA A 249 -3.30 -2.92 17.49
N THR A 250 -2.06 -2.69 17.91
CA THR A 250 -1.73 -2.26 19.29
C THR A 250 -1.64 -0.74 19.34
N GLU A 251 -2.36 -0.11 20.27
CA GLU A 251 -2.39 1.34 20.41
C GLU A 251 -1.10 1.89 21.05
N ILE A 252 -0.49 2.85 20.37
CA ILE A 252 0.58 3.69 20.92
C ILE A 252 -0.08 4.92 21.53
N SER A 253 0.00 5.04 22.85
CA SER A 253 -0.51 6.21 23.54
C SER A 253 0.35 7.43 23.22
N VAL A 254 -0.27 8.52 22.77
CA VAL A 254 0.42 9.80 22.54
C VAL A 254 1.09 10.33 23.81
N ALA A 255 0.56 9.99 24.99
CA ALA A 255 1.15 10.39 26.27
C ALA A 255 2.46 9.66 26.58
N ALA A 256 2.71 8.50 25.96
CA ALA A 256 3.96 7.75 26.11
C ALA A 256 5.08 8.28 25.20
N ILE A 257 4.74 9.09 24.19
CA ILE A 257 5.72 9.67 23.28
C ILE A 257 6.37 10.89 23.96
N PRO A 258 7.72 10.96 24.03
CA PRO A 258 8.41 12.08 24.63
C PRO A 258 8.05 13.42 24.00
N THR A 259 7.84 14.43 24.84
CA THR A 259 7.65 15.84 24.44
C THR A 259 8.93 16.67 24.59
N GLU A 260 10.02 16.01 24.98
CA GLU A 260 11.33 16.61 25.23
C GLU A 260 12.43 15.68 24.69
N GLY A 261 13.54 16.28 24.25
CA GLY A 261 14.72 15.57 23.78
C GLY A 261 15.66 15.13 24.89
N ALA A 262 16.78 14.53 24.50
CA ALA A 262 17.88 14.22 25.41
C ALA A 262 18.53 15.52 25.95
N ASN A 263 19.18 15.42 27.11
CA ASN A 263 19.93 16.54 27.67
C ASN A 263 21.10 16.93 26.76
N LEU A 264 21.12 18.19 26.32
CA LEU A 264 22.13 18.77 25.44
C LEU A 264 23.39 19.23 26.19
N ILE A 265 23.37 19.22 27.52
CA ILE A 265 24.51 19.59 28.37
C ILE A 265 25.29 18.33 28.76
N ALA A 266 26.53 18.24 28.28
CA ALA A 266 27.46 17.21 28.69
C ALA A 266 27.90 17.41 30.15
N ASN A 267 27.98 16.32 30.91
CA ASN A 267 28.35 16.31 32.34
C ASN A 267 27.53 17.30 33.20
N GLY A 268 26.23 17.45 32.92
CA GLY A 268 25.34 18.33 33.69
C GLY A 268 25.16 17.94 35.17
N ALA A 269 25.39 16.67 35.51
CA ALA A 269 25.39 16.14 36.88
C ALA A 269 26.78 16.16 37.54
N PHE A 270 27.81 16.71 36.87
CA PHE A 270 29.16 16.90 37.45
C PHE A 270 29.87 15.64 37.96
N GLU A 271 29.56 14.48 37.40
CA GLU A 271 30.14 13.20 37.83
C GLU A 271 31.61 13.04 37.40
N THR A 272 32.05 13.73 36.35
CA THR A 272 33.46 13.77 35.92
C THR A 272 34.18 15.02 36.43
N ALA A 273 35.52 14.93 36.56
CA ALA A 273 36.34 16.01 37.11
C ALA A 273 36.44 17.26 36.23
N SER A 274 36.18 17.14 34.92
CA SER A 274 36.19 18.26 33.98
C SER A 274 34.82 18.93 33.93
N THR A 275 34.80 20.26 34.05
CA THR A 275 33.58 21.06 33.90
C THR A 275 33.78 22.16 32.87
N PRO A 276 32.88 22.32 31.88
CA PRO A 276 32.93 23.43 30.93
C PRO A 276 32.42 24.76 31.50
N TRP A 277 32.02 24.77 32.78
CA TRP A 277 31.47 25.95 33.45
C TRP A 277 32.57 26.89 33.92
N THR A 278 32.35 28.18 33.75
CA THR A 278 33.26 29.25 34.19
C THR A 278 32.55 30.21 35.13
N GLY A 279 33.30 30.89 35.99
CA GLY A 279 32.77 31.98 36.79
C GLY A 279 32.67 33.26 35.96
N LEU A 280 31.53 33.93 36.04
CA LEU A 280 31.38 35.26 35.48
C LEU A 280 31.97 36.31 36.43
N ASN A 281 32.86 37.15 35.92
CA ASN A 281 33.50 38.23 36.65
C ASN A 281 33.10 39.56 36.00
N GLU A 282 32.23 40.34 36.66
CA GLU A 282 31.74 41.63 36.13
C GLU A 282 32.49 42.80 36.78
N LEU A 283 33.01 42.66 38.00
CA LEU A 283 33.74 43.71 38.74
C LEU A 283 35.24 43.43 38.94
N GLY A 284 35.80 42.46 38.22
CA GLY A 284 37.25 42.16 38.27
C GLY A 284 37.71 41.42 39.53
N GLN A 285 36.79 40.85 40.31
CA GLN A 285 37.06 39.83 41.33
C GLN A 285 36.64 38.47 40.76
N ASP A 286 37.39 37.41 41.05
CA ASP A 286 37.17 36.10 40.45
C ASP A 286 36.06 35.34 41.17
N CYS A 287 34.86 35.30 40.58
CA CYS A 287 33.85 34.29 40.89
C CYS A 287 34.47 32.91 40.61
N VAL A 288 34.64 32.10 41.65
CA VAL A 288 35.26 30.79 41.52
C VAL A 288 34.18 29.72 41.39
N VAL A 289 34.30 28.93 40.34
CA VAL A 289 33.44 27.78 40.06
C VAL A 289 34.30 26.54 40.08
N GLU A 290 34.00 25.61 40.98
CA GLU A 290 34.78 24.37 41.15
C GLU A 290 33.86 23.17 41.37
N ARG A 291 34.27 21.99 40.91
CA ARG A 291 33.57 20.75 41.24
C ARG A 291 33.74 20.45 42.72
N SER A 292 32.65 20.11 43.39
CA SER A 292 32.60 19.74 44.80
C SER A 292 31.90 18.40 44.98
N THR A 293 32.34 17.63 45.96
CA THR A 293 31.66 16.40 46.42
C THR A 293 30.83 16.65 47.68
N GLN A 294 30.67 17.92 48.08
CA GLN A 294 29.98 18.29 49.29
C GLN A 294 28.46 18.26 49.07
N SER A 295 27.84 17.15 49.49
CA SER A 295 26.38 16.98 49.49
C SER A 295 25.75 17.22 48.11
N PRO A 296 26.20 16.48 47.08
CA PRO A 296 25.60 16.52 45.75
C PRO A 296 24.11 16.14 45.82
N ARG A 297 23.33 16.54 44.83
CA ARG A 297 21.92 16.17 44.76
C ARG A 297 21.77 14.72 44.34
N THR A 298 22.49 14.34 43.29
CA THR A 298 22.59 12.96 42.82
C THR A 298 24.06 12.62 42.56
N GLY A 299 24.41 11.34 42.55
CA GLY A 299 25.79 10.92 42.25
C GLY A 299 26.83 11.38 43.28
N VAL A 300 28.01 11.73 42.76
CA VAL A 300 29.24 12.01 43.52
C VAL A 300 29.63 13.49 43.45
N GLY A 301 29.24 14.20 42.39
CA GLY A 301 29.67 15.57 42.13
C GLY A 301 28.54 16.58 42.13
N CYS A 302 28.87 17.82 42.41
CA CYS A 302 28.06 19.00 42.14
C CYS A 302 29.00 20.17 41.85
N LEU A 303 28.47 21.29 41.37
CA LEU A 303 29.27 22.48 41.10
C LEU A 303 29.11 23.49 42.22
N LYS A 304 30.21 23.84 42.89
CA LYS A 304 30.27 24.88 43.92
C LYS A 304 30.64 26.22 43.30
N VAL A 305 29.94 27.27 43.74
CA VAL A 305 30.17 28.65 43.33
C VAL A 305 30.47 29.50 44.56
N LYS A 306 31.60 30.21 44.56
CA LYS A 306 32.09 31.02 45.67
C LYS A 306 32.74 32.32 45.19
N ASP A 307 33.15 33.16 46.13
CA ASP A 307 33.91 34.40 45.90
C ASP A 307 33.21 35.40 44.95
N ARG A 308 31.87 35.42 44.98
CA ARG A 308 31.06 36.36 44.20
C ARG A 308 31.06 37.75 44.83
N SER A 309 31.29 38.78 44.02
CA SER A 309 31.27 40.19 44.41
C SER A 309 29.91 40.85 44.20
N ILE A 310 29.14 40.40 43.21
CA ILE A 310 27.76 40.85 42.98
C ILE A 310 26.80 39.71 42.67
N PHE A 311 25.51 40.03 42.81
CA PHE A 311 24.41 39.08 42.64
C PHE A 311 24.23 38.58 41.20
N THR A 312 24.74 39.29 40.20
CA THR A 312 24.73 38.90 38.77
C THR A 312 25.84 37.94 38.39
N GLU A 313 26.92 37.87 39.19
CA GLU A 313 28.00 36.90 38.99
C GLU A 313 27.51 35.50 39.36
N GLY A 314 28.08 34.47 38.75
CA GLY A 314 27.67 33.08 38.96
C GLY A 314 28.30 32.15 37.93
N PRO A 315 27.90 30.87 37.92
CA PRO A 315 28.39 29.90 36.97
C PRO A 315 27.75 30.17 35.61
N VAL A 316 28.60 30.15 34.58
CA VAL A 316 28.22 30.37 33.18
C VAL A 316 28.67 29.21 32.32
N LEU A 317 27.80 28.79 31.41
CA LEU A 317 28.06 27.78 30.40
C LEU A 317 27.75 28.35 29.01
N SER A 318 28.67 28.19 28.06
CA SER A 318 28.37 28.48 26.65
C SER A 318 27.43 27.40 26.10
N ILE A 319 26.25 27.83 25.65
CA ILE A 319 25.26 26.97 24.99
C ILE A 319 25.14 27.28 23.49
N LEU A 320 26.15 27.95 22.93
CA LEU A 320 26.19 28.39 21.53
C LEU A 320 25.94 27.24 20.52
N PRO A 321 26.62 26.08 20.57
CA PRO A 321 26.40 25.03 19.58
C PRO A 321 25.07 24.29 19.74
N GLN A 322 24.37 24.45 20.88
CA GLN A 322 23.13 23.74 21.18
C GLN A 322 21.87 24.48 20.71
N LEU A 323 21.96 25.78 20.43
CA LEU A 323 20.78 26.57 20.11
C LEU A 323 20.57 26.71 18.60
N GLU A 324 19.33 26.48 18.19
CA GLU A 324 18.80 26.82 16.87
C GLU A 324 17.64 27.82 17.00
N SER A 325 17.59 28.79 16.07
CA SER A 325 16.62 29.88 16.07
C SER A 325 15.21 29.33 15.83
N GLY A 326 14.26 29.70 16.68
CA GLY A 326 12.85 29.32 16.58
C GLY A 326 12.48 27.97 17.20
N LYS A 327 13.45 27.19 17.71
CA LYS A 327 13.16 25.97 18.50
C LYS A 327 12.86 26.34 19.96
N SER A 328 12.04 25.55 20.64
CA SER A 328 11.73 25.75 22.06
C SER A 328 12.63 24.88 22.93
N TYR A 329 13.12 25.44 24.03
CA TYR A 329 14.00 24.76 24.97
C TYR A 329 13.50 24.93 26.41
N ARG A 330 13.80 23.93 27.23
CA ARG A 330 13.58 23.95 28.67
C ARG A 330 14.92 23.74 29.37
N VAL A 331 15.23 24.64 30.29
CA VAL A 331 16.38 24.52 31.19
C VAL A 331 15.89 24.14 32.57
N ARG A 332 16.54 23.13 33.15
CA ARG A 332 16.34 22.70 34.54
C ARG A 332 17.67 22.72 35.26
N VAL A 333 17.71 23.34 36.44
CA VAL A 333 18.91 23.36 37.29
C VAL A 333 18.48 23.21 38.73
N TRP A 334 19.10 22.30 39.46
CA TRP A 334 18.95 22.23 40.90
C TRP A 334 19.93 23.16 41.57
N VAL A 335 19.45 23.97 42.51
CA VAL A 335 20.26 24.96 43.23
C VAL A 335 20.10 24.74 44.72
N ARG A 336 21.18 24.88 45.48
CA ARG A 336 21.20 24.81 46.95
C ARG A 336 22.11 25.89 47.52
N CYS A 337 21.65 26.57 48.56
CA CYS A 337 22.42 27.59 49.27
C CYS A 337 22.45 27.28 50.78
N PRO A 338 23.48 26.59 51.28
CA PRO A 338 23.51 26.13 52.68
C PRO A 338 23.72 27.27 53.68
N GLY A 339 24.43 28.33 53.30
CA GLY A 339 24.79 29.42 54.21
C GLY A 339 23.66 30.41 54.50
N ALA A 340 22.67 30.53 53.60
CA ALA A 340 21.54 31.43 53.78
C ALA A 340 20.40 31.10 52.81
N THR A 341 19.19 31.57 53.13
CA THR A 341 18.12 31.62 52.13
C THR A 341 18.28 32.87 51.27
N ARG A 342 18.31 32.68 49.95
CA ARG A 342 18.46 33.72 48.93
C ARG A 342 17.59 33.40 47.73
N THR A 343 17.24 34.41 46.95
CA THR A 343 16.49 34.21 45.71
C THR A 343 17.43 34.03 44.53
N PHE A 344 17.16 33.05 43.68
CA PHE A 344 17.92 32.75 42.47
C PHE A 344 17.00 32.71 41.24
N GLN A 345 17.59 32.94 40.08
CA GLN A 345 16.93 32.75 38.78
C GLN A 345 17.91 32.23 37.74
N LEU A 346 17.37 31.58 36.71
CA LEU A 346 18.08 31.20 35.50
C LEU A 346 18.03 32.33 34.50
N VAL A 347 19.15 32.51 33.79
CA VAL A 347 19.28 33.50 32.72
C VAL A 347 19.90 32.82 31.51
N VAL A 348 19.21 32.89 30.39
CA VAL A 348 19.79 32.57 29.09
C VAL A 348 19.98 33.87 28.33
N GLY A 349 21.23 34.22 28.06
CA GLY A 349 21.60 35.41 27.30
C GLY A 349 22.17 35.02 25.94
N TYR A 350 21.67 35.61 24.85
CA TYR A 350 22.18 35.32 23.51
C TYR A 350 22.28 36.58 22.64
N ARG A 351 23.23 36.58 21.71
CA ARG A 351 23.60 37.75 20.90
C ARG A 351 24.08 37.32 19.52
N THR A 352 23.63 38.00 18.48
CA THR A 352 24.13 37.80 17.10
C THR A 352 25.42 38.59 16.85
N THR A 353 26.23 38.11 15.91
CA THR A 353 27.47 38.77 15.51
C THR A 353 27.18 40.20 15.03
N GLY A 354 27.85 41.19 15.63
CA GLY A 354 27.67 42.61 15.30
C GLY A 354 26.50 43.31 16.02
N ALA A 355 25.61 42.58 16.71
CA ALA A 355 24.62 43.22 17.57
C ALA A 355 25.30 43.90 18.77
N VAL A 356 24.74 45.00 19.27
CA VAL A 356 25.27 45.69 20.47
C VAL A 356 24.64 45.16 21.75
N LEU A 357 23.39 44.67 21.66
CA LEU A 357 22.61 44.19 22.80
C LEU A 357 22.46 42.67 22.77
N SER A 358 22.48 42.07 23.95
CA SER A 358 22.07 40.68 24.17
C SER A 358 20.57 40.62 24.44
N THR A 359 19.93 39.56 23.97
CA THR A 359 18.57 39.19 24.36
C THR A 359 18.65 38.26 25.57
N TYR A 360 17.72 38.39 26.50
CA TYR A 360 17.68 37.58 27.73
C TYR A 360 16.33 36.89 27.90
N ALA A 361 16.37 35.61 28.23
CA ALA A 361 15.26 34.87 28.81
C ALA A 361 15.56 34.62 30.29
N LEU A 362 14.57 34.85 31.16
CA LEU A 362 14.73 34.86 32.62
C LEU A 362 13.66 33.97 33.25
N SER A 363 14.03 33.13 34.22
CA SER A 363 13.04 32.42 35.04
C SER A 363 12.43 33.33 36.11
N SER A 364 11.40 32.85 36.81
CA SER A 364 10.98 33.46 38.07
C SER A 364 12.12 33.48 39.09
N LEU A 365 12.11 34.48 39.97
CA LEU A 365 12.96 34.50 41.16
C LEU A 365 12.40 33.53 42.19
N GLU A 366 13.20 32.56 42.56
CA GLU A 366 12.81 31.50 43.49
C GLU A 366 13.65 31.56 44.75
N SER A 367 12.99 31.48 45.92
CA SER A 367 13.69 31.36 47.21
C SER A 367 14.34 29.99 47.35
N VAL A 368 15.67 29.95 47.50
CA VAL A 368 16.51 28.76 47.66
C VAL A 368 17.26 28.87 48.99
N GLY A 369 17.26 27.80 49.78
CA GLY A 369 17.96 27.73 51.06
C GLY A 369 18.80 26.46 51.17
N PRO A 370 18.88 25.83 52.36
CA PRO A 370 19.79 24.71 52.60
C PRO A 370 19.35 23.40 51.92
N THR A 371 18.16 23.34 51.35
CA THR A 371 17.63 22.21 50.59
C THR A 371 17.74 22.48 49.09
N TRP A 372 17.99 21.43 48.30
CA TRP A 372 17.97 21.49 46.85
C TRP A 372 16.60 21.93 46.33
N LYS A 373 16.58 22.92 45.44
CA LYS A 373 15.38 23.41 44.77
C LYS A 373 15.59 23.47 43.27
N LEU A 374 14.62 22.97 42.51
CA LEU A 374 14.63 23.01 41.06
C LEU A 374 14.23 24.41 40.56
N LEU A 375 15.04 24.98 39.69
CA LEU A 375 14.71 26.15 38.88
C LEU A 375 14.41 25.67 37.45
N THR A 376 13.41 26.29 36.81
CA THR A 376 13.00 25.94 35.45
C THR A 376 12.83 27.20 34.60
N LEU A 377 13.29 27.15 33.36
CA LEU A 377 13.15 28.22 32.37
C LEU A 377 12.77 27.62 31.02
N ASP A 378 11.59 27.99 30.53
CA ASP A 378 11.17 27.71 29.16
C ASP A 378 11.44 28.93 28.29
N PHE A 379 12.09 28.74 27.14
CA PHE A 379 12.40 29.84 26.23
C PHE A 379 12.50 29.36 24.77
N THR A 380 12.16 30.25 23.84
CA THR A 380 12.24 30.02 22.39
C THR A 380 13.11 31.11 21.78
N PRO A 381 14.43 30.91 21.62
CA PRO A 381 15.32 31.95 21.15
C PRO A 381 15.06 32.21 19.66
N THR A 382 14.91 33.48 19.28
CA THR A 382 14.73 33.90 17.88
C THR A 382 15.77 34.94 17.51
N TRP A 383 16.46 34.71 16.40
CA TRP A 383 17.41 35.66 15.82
C TRP A 383 17.52 35.52 14.30
N SER A 384 18.07 36.55 13.65
CA SER A 384 18.46 36.55 12.24
C SER A 384 19.97 36.68 12.10
N GLY A 385 20.54 36.09 11.05
CA GLY A 385 21.99 36.05 10.82
C GLY A 385 22.72 35.05 11.73
N THR A 386 24.01 35.26 11.95
CA THR A 386 24.87 34.33 12.71
C THR A 386 24.82 34.63 14.20
N LEU A 387 24.61 33.58 15.00
CA LEU A 387 24.69 33.65 16.45
C LEU A 387 26.17 33.80 16.88
N GLY A 388 26.48 34.85 17.65
CA GLY A 388 27.85 35.16 18.08
C GLY A 388 28.14 34.71 19.52
N SER A 389 27.15 34.73 20.40
CA SER A 389 27.24 34.14 21.74
C SER A 389 25.89 33.64 22.23
N ALA A 390 25.89 32.58 23.02
CA ALA A 390 24.77 32.17 23.86
C ALA A 390 25.28 31.55 25.14
N VAL A 391 24.76 32.00 26.28
CA VAL A 391 25.22 31.61 27.60
C VAL A 391 24.05 31.29 28.52
N LEU A 392 24.17 30.19 29.26
CA LEU A 392 23.34 29.87 30.40
C LEU A 392 24.04 30.34 31.67
N ARG A 393 23.32 31.02 32.55
CA ARG A 393 23.81 31.53 33.84
C ARG A 393 22.81 31.27 34.95
N VAL A 394 23.31 30.93 36.13
CA VAL A 394 22.55 30.98 37.39
C VAL A 394 22.96 32.22 38.16
N GLN A 395 22.02 33.07 38.54
CA GLN A 395 22.32 34.28 39.31
C GLN A 395 21.41 34.41 40.53
N GLY A 396 21.87 35.17 41.52
CA GLY A 396 21.09 35.51 42.72
C GLY A 396 20.34 36.84 42.53
N ALA A 397 19.48 37.20 43.49
CA ALA A 397 18.96 38.57 43.57
C ALA A 397 19.78 39.45 44.54
N LEU A 398 19.59 40.76 44.37
CA LEU A 398 20.20 41.87 45.13
C LEU A 398 19.96 41.77 46.64
N LEU A 399 20.79 41.06 47.40
CA LEU A 399 20.90 41.22 48.85
C LEU A 399 22.32 40.88 49.35
N GLN A 400 22.83 41.69 50.28
CA GLN A 400 24.18 41.60 50.84
C GLN A 400 24.56 40.17 51.29
N GLY A 401 25.84 39.85 51.09
CA GLY A 401 26.50 38.69 51.70
C GLY A 401 26.83 37.52 50.76
N ASN A 402 26.54 37.62 49.45
CA ASN A 402 26.90 36.67 48.36
C ASN A 402 27.32 35.26 48.83
N PRO A 403 26.39 34.48 49.42
CA PRO A 403 26.73 33.20 49.99
C PRO A 403 27.15 32.23 48.89
N GLU A 404 28.01 31.29 49.26
CA GLU A 404 28.32 30.15 48.42
C GLU A 404 27.05 29.36 48.11
N PHE A 405 26.94 28.87 46.89
CA PHE A 405 25.84 28.01 46.48
C PHE A 405 26.33 26.90 45.56
N PHE A 406 25.49 25.89 45.43
CA PHE A 406 25.77 24.69 44.67
C PHE A 406 24.72 24.56 43.57
N ILE A 407 25.15 24.11 42.39
CA ILE A 407 24.27 23.68 41.31
C ILE A 407 24.53 22.22 40.96
N ASP A 408 23.49 21.53 40.53
CA ASP A 408 23.57 20.12 40.16
C ASP A 408 22.45 19.75 39.16
N ASP A 409 22.58 18.58 38.53
CA ASP A 409 21.64 18.01 37.55
C ASP A 409 21.16 19.07 36.53
N VAL A 410 22.10 19.71 35.84
CA VAL A 410 21.81 20.75 34.86
C VAL A 410 21.37 20.12 33.55
N GLU A 411 20.19 20.50 33.09
CA GLU A 411 19.60 20.00 31.87
C GLU A 411 19.18 21.15 30.95
N LEU A 412 19.51 21.01 29.67
CA LEU A 412 18.93 21.79 28.58
C LEU A 412 18.35 20.79 27.60
N VAL A 413 17.04 20.81 27.42
CA VAL A 413 16.33 19.90 26.51
C VAL A 413 15.57 20.71 25.47
N GLU A 414 15.57 20.25 24.22
CA GLU A 414 14.62 20.73 23.21
C GLU A 414 13.22 20.25 23.62
N THR A 415 12.21 21.10 23.48
CA THR A 415 10.81 20.80 23.80
C THR A 415 9.92 21.02 22.59
N TRP A 416 8.86 20.23 22.48
CA TRP A 416 7.94 20.31 21.36
C TRP A 416 6.51 19.92 21.75
N GLU A 417 5.54 20.49 21.03
CA GLU A 417 4.11 20.18 21.19
C GLU A 417 3.60 19.15 20.18
N GLU A 418 4.40 18.86 19.15
CA GLU A 418 4.09 17.89 18.10
C GLU A 418 4.33 16.45 18.58
N ILE A 419 3.68 15.49 17.93
CA ILE A 419 3.96 14.07 18.14
C ILE A 419 5.22 13.74 17.35
N ARG A 420 6.31 13.42 18.04
CA ARG A 420 7.61 13.21 17.41
C ARG A 420 8.11 11.79 17.62
N LEU A 421 8.20 11.02 16.53
CA LEU A 421 8.87 9.73 16.48
C LEU A 421 10.26 9.95 15.87
N GLU A 422 11.25 10.09 16.74
CA GLU A 422 12.63 10.37 16.35
C GLU A 422 13.59 9.40 17.03
N ARG A 423 14.51 8.80 16.25
CA ARG A 423 15.49 7.81 16.74
C ARG A 423 14.80 6.59 17.34
N VAL A 424 13.75 6.13 16.65
CA VAL A 424 12.89 5.03 17.10
C VAL A 424 13.12 3.79 16.27
N LEU A 425 13.24 2.65 16.95
CA LEU A 425 13.04 1.32 16.36
C LEU A 425 11.64 0.81 16.73
N LEU A 426 10.76 0.72 15.74
CA LEU A 426 9.44 0.10 15.89
C LEU A 426 9.37 -1.18 15.06
N SER A 427 9.05 -2.31 15.68
CA SER A 427 8.97 -3.61 15.01
C SER A 427 7.99 -4.54 15.73
N SER A 428 7.83 -5.77 15.26
CA SER A 428 7.05 -6.78 16.00
C SER A 428 7.66 -7.16 17.36
N ALA A 429 8.96 -6.94 17.55
CA ALA A 429 9.69 -7.26 18.77
C ALA A 429 10.06 -6.03 19.62
N SER A 430 9.90 -4.81 19.09
CA SER A 430 10.29 -3.57 19.76
C SER A 430 9.21 -2.49 19.62
N ASN A 431 8.72 -1.99 20.76
CA ASN A 431 7.89 -0.80 20.83
C ASN A 431 8.33 0.05 22.04
N PRO A 432 9.05 1.17 21.84
CA PRO A 432 9.50 2.02 22.93
C PRO A 432 8.39 2.69 23.74
N PHE A 433 7.16 2.71 23.22
CA PHE A 433 6.04 3.48 23.77
C PHE A 433 4.97 2.61 24.44
N GLY A 434 5.17 1.29 24.53
CA GLY A 434 4.19 0.40 25.11
C GLY A 434 4.40 -1.07 24.78
N ALA A 435 3.30 -1.84 24.74
CA ALA A 435 3.33 -3.26 24.42
C ALA A 435 3.72 -3.48 22.95
N THR A 436 4.44 -4.58 22.69
CA THR A 436 4.76 -5.03 21.33
C THR A 436 3.58 -5.74 20.70
N ASN A 437 3.55 -5.80 19.37
CA ASN A 437 2.57 -6.56 18.60
C ASN A 437 3.29 -7.61 17.76
N ALA A 438 2.94 -8.89 17.92
CA ALA A 438 3.57 -9.98 17.16
C ALA A 438 3.42 -9.84 15.63
N ASP A 439 2.32 -9.25 15.15
CA ASP A 439 2.09 -8.96 13.74
C ASP A 439 2.72 -7.61 13.31
N GLY A 440 3.25 -6.83 14.25
CA GLY A 440 3.90 -5.54 14.00
C GLY A 440 2.94 -4.44 13.55
N ILE A 441 1.66 -4.51 13.94
CA ILE A 441 0.63 -3.52 13.59
C ILE A 441 0.42 -2.56 14.78
N TYR A 442 0.67 -1.27 14.56
CA TYR A 442 0.53 -0.23 15.57
C TYR A 442 -0.42 0.87 15.12
N ARG A 443 -1.17 1.41 16.08
CA ARG A 443 -2.11 2.52 15.86
C ARG A 443 -1.68 3.75 16.63
N LEU A 444 -1.68 4.90 15.96
CA LEU A 444 -1.36 6.20 16.53
C LEU A 444 -2.45 7.21 16.16
N ASP A 445 -3.28 7.56 17.13
CA ASP A 445 -4.26 8.64 17.00
C ASP A 445 -3.60 9.98 17.30
N CYS A 446 -3.45 10.83 16.28
CA CYS A 446 -2.83 12.13 16.43
C CYS A 446 -3.81 13.18 16.97
N ASN A 447 -5.12 12.95 16.92
CA ASN A 447 -6.18 13.89 17.32
C ASN A 447 -5.93 15.32 16.77
N GLY A 448 -5.53 15.41 15.50
CA GLY A 448 -5.23 16.67 14.83
C GLY A 448 -3.90 17.33 15.20
N LYS A 449 -3.07 16.74 16.07
CA LYS A 449 -1.70 17.21 16.37
C LYS A 449 -0.75 16.88 15.22
N ARG A 450 0.24 17.75 15.03
CA ARG A 450 1.27 17.55 14.02
C ARG A 450 2.08 16.27 14.33
N LEU A 451 2.24 15.40 13.35
CA LEU A 451 3.10 14.21 13.42
C LEU A 451 4.42 14.48 12.71
N VAL A 452 5.54 14.17 13.36
CA VAL A 452 6.89 14.21 12.80
C VAL A 452 7.56 12.87 13.01
N VAL A 453 7.85 12.17 11.91
CA VAL A 453 8.65 10.93 11.93
C VAL A 453 9.97 11.21 11.23
N ARG A 454 11.10 10.95 11.91
CA ARG A 454 12.44 11.13 11.35
C ARG A 454 13.48 10.25 12.00
N GLN A 455 14.60 10.04 11.33
CA GLN A 455 15.78 9.33 11.86
C GLN A 455 15.42 7.99 12.53
N SER A 456 14.54 7.21 11.90
CA SER A 456 13.92 6.04 12.53
C SER A 456 13.88 4.84 11.60
N ARG A 457 13.97 3.64 12.18
CA ARG A 457 13.75 2.37 11.48
C ARG A 457 12.41 1.79 11.92
N LEU A 458 11.48 1.64 10.97
CA LEU A 458 10.15 1.11 11.22
C LEU A 458 10.01 -0.20 10.44
N VAL A 459 10.01 -1.33 11.13
CA VAL A 459 9.75 -2.69 10.61
C VAL A 459 8.35 -3.11 11.05
N ALA A 460 7.36 -2.28 10.71
CA ALA A 460 6.01 -2.33 11.25
C ALA A 460 5.01 -1.62 10.34
N THR A 461 3.74 -2.00 10.47
CA THR A 461 2.60 -1.27 9.91
C THR A 461 2.17 -0.20 10.90
N LEU A 462 2.23 1.07 10.48
CA LEU A 462 1.71 2.18 11.27
C LEU A 462 0.38 2.67 10.69
N LEU A 463 -0.67 2.59 11.50
CA LEU A 463 -1.95 3.21 11.26
C LEU A 463 -1.98 4.58 11.95
N VAL A 464 -1.99 5.64 11.15
CA VAL A 464 -1.98 7.03 11.64
C VAL A 464 -3.36 7.65 11.41
N GLU A 465 -3.99 8.07 12.50
CA GLU A 465 -5.31 8.69 12.47
C GLU A 465 -5.20 10.19 12.72
N ASP A 466 -5.91 10.97 11.91
CA ASP A 466 -6.06 12.41 12.03
C ASP A 466 -4.76 13.22 12.23
N PRO A 467 -3.74 13.04 11.37
CA PRO A 467 -2.55 13.86 11.46
C PRO A 467 -2.85 15.36 11.27
N GLY A 468 -2.19 16.17 12.09
CA GLY A 468 -2.29 17.62 12.10
C GLY A 468 -1.73 18.29 10.84
N ALA A 469 -1.99 19.59 10.71
CA ALA A 469 -1.40 20.38 9.63
C ALA A 469 0.14 20.42 9.77
N GLY A 470 0.85 20.32 8.63
CA GLY A 470 2.30 20.32 8.62
C GLY A 470 2.95 19.01 9.09
N SER A 471 2.17 17.94 9.23
CA SER A 471 2.72 16.61 9.52
C SER A 471 3.69 16.17 8.43
N ARG A 472 4.82 15.60 8.83
CA ARG A 472 5.92 15.24 7.95
C ARG A 472 6.55 13.91 8.36
N ILE A 473 6.94 13.13 7.36
CA ILE A 473 7.66 11.87 7.50
C ILE A 473 8.87 11.99 6.58
N GLY A 474 10.09 11.97 7.12
CA GLY A 474 11.27 12.26 6.29
C GLY A 474 12.59 12.29 7.05
N ASP A 475 13.54 13.04 6.50
CA ASP A 475 14.97 12.97 6.84
C ASP A 475 15.54 11.58 6.51
N GLU A 476 16.09 10.86 7.50
CA GLU A 476 16.61 9.51 7.35
C GLU A 476 15.58 8.47 7.83
N ILE A 477 15.00 7.68 6.92
CA ILE A 477 13.98 6.68 7.29
C ILE A 477 14.20 5.37 6.54
N ALA A 478 14.27 4.27 7.28
CA ALA A 478 14.17 2.92 6.74
C ALA A 478 12.85 2.31 7.19
N TRP A 479 11.87 2.22 6.27
CA TRP A 479 10.54 1.71 6.57
C TRP A 479 10.24 0.45 5.76
N SER A 480 9.89 -0.64 6.45
CA SER A 480 9.30 -1.85 5.89
C SER A 480 8.13 -2.32 6.75
N PRO A 481 7.13 -3.03 6.22
CA PRO A 481 6.15 -3.70 7.06
C PRO A 481 6.83 -4.85 7.83
N ALA A 482 6.20 -5.30 8.91
CA ALA A 482 6.67 -6.49 9.64
C ALA A 482 6.46 -7.78 8.84
N ARG A 483 5.46 -7.78 7.94
CA ARG A 483 5.11 -8.89 7.06
C ARG A 483 4.83 -8.37 5.66
N ASP A 484 5.21 -9.13 4.63
CA ASP A 484 5.07 -8.72 3.23
C ASP A 484 3.61 -8.56 2.77
N ASP A 485 2.66 -9.15 3.49
CA ASP A 485 1.23 -9.05 3.22
C ASP A 485 0.56 -7.82 3.85
N LEU A 486 1.29 -6.99 4.60
CA LEU A 486 0.77 -5.80 5.29
C LEU A 486 1.28 -4.49 4.65
N PRO A 487 0.53 -3.38 4.79
CA PRO A 487 1.03 -2.06 4.38
C PRO A 487 2.10 -1.56 5.36
N ALA A 488 2.98 -0.67 4.91
CA ALA A 488 3.92 0.00 5.81
C ALA A 488 3.25 1.16 6.54
N LEU A 489 2.45 1.95 5.82
CA LEU A 489 1.76 3.12 6.36
C LEU A 489 0.33 3.17 5.84
N VAL A 490 -0.61 3.37 6.76
CA VAL A 490 -2.00 3.70 6.44
C VAL A 490 -2.34 4.99 7.16
N VAL A 491 -2.76 6.02 6.43
CA VAL A 491 -3.19 7.30 7.00
C VAL A 491 -4.66 7.49 6.75
N VAL A 492 -5.44 7.63 7.82
CA VAL A 492 -6.88 7.86 7.77
C VAL A 492 -7.21 9.19 8.42
N ARG A 493 -8.21 9.86 7.86
CA ARG A 493 -8.59 11.22 8.24
C ARG A 493 -10.08 11.34 8.46
N THR A 494 -10.44 12.19 9.39
CA THR A 494 -11.79 12.72 9.53
C THR A 494 -12.03 13.83 8.51
N ALA A 495 -13.30 14.21 8.36
CA ALA A 495 -13.70 15.30 7.48
C ALA A 495 -12.92 16.61 7.78
N ALA A 496 -12.56 16.87 9.05
CA ALA A 496 -11.85 18.08 9.47
C ALA A 496 -10.37 18.13 9.01
N THR A 497 -9.74 16.99 8.76
CA THR A 497 -8.31 16.88 8.43
C THR A 497 -8.06 16.43 6.99
N SER A 498 -9.11 16.02 6.27
CA SER A 498 -9.10 15.49 4.89
C SER A 498 -8.33 16.36 3.86
N GLY A 499 -8.40 17.69 3.96
CA GLY A 499 -7.73 18.61 3.03
C GLY A 499 -6.25 18.91 3.35
N ARG A 500 -5.70 18.42 4.46
CA ARG A 500 -4.34 18.78 4.88
C ARG A 500 -3.30 17.98 4.10
N THR A 501 -2.21 18.58 3.67
CA THR A 501 -1.15 17.83 2.97
C THR A 501 -0.25 17.09 3.95
N LEU A 502 -0.07 15.77 3.77
CA LEU A 502 0.99 15.02 4.43
C LEU A 502 2.28 15.19 3.63
N LYS A 503 3.37 15.55 4.30
CA LYS A 503 4.67 15.75 3.65
C LYS A 503 5.55 14.52 3.80
N LEU A 504 6.07 14.01 2.69
CA LEU A 504 7.12 12.99 2.66
C LEU A 504 8.42 13.69 2.27
N GLU A 505 9.31 13.90 3.22
CA GLU A 505 10.51 14.74 3.03
C GLU A 505 11.83 13.99 3.29
N PRO A 506 12.11 12.87 2.60
CA PRO A 506 13.35 12.13 2.82
C PRO A 506 14.56 12.91 2.30
N ASN A 507 15.65 12.96 3.06
CA ASN A 507 16.81 13.80 2.71
C ASN A 507 17.83 13.09 1.79
N GLY A 508 17.65 11.79 1.53
CA GLY A 508 18.55 10.97 0.71
C GLY A 508 19.83 10.52 1.41
N SER A 509 20.06 10.94 2.66
CA SER A 509 21.12 10.43 3.50
C SER A 509 20.78 9.03 4.00
N VAL A 510 21.78 8.32 4.50
CA VAL A 510 21.58 7.02 5.16
C VAL A 510 21.30 7.24 6.65
N LEU A 511 20.42 6.42 7.22
CA LEU A 511 20.17 6.38 8.66
C LEU A 511 21.39 5.82 9.36
N HIS A 512 22.02 6.63 10.21
CA HIS A 512 23.23 6.27 10.94
C HIS A 512 22.92 5.94 12.40
N GLU A 513 23.21 4.71 12.84
CA GLU A 513 23.16 4.36 14.26
C GLU A 513 24.12 5.20 15.12
N PRO A 514 25.36 5.54 14.70
CA PRO A 514 26.26 6.33 15.55
C PRO A 514 25.73 7.73 15.83
N ALA A 515 25.16 8.36 14.81
CA ALA A 515 24.56 9.69 14.95
C ALA A 515 23.27 9.64 15.77
N THR A 516 22.54 8.52 15.70
CA THR A 516 21.28 8.30 16.39
C THR A 516 21.41 7.64 17.78
N THR A 517 22.62 7.22 18.16
CA THR A 517 22.93 6.53 19.43
C THR A 517 21.91 5.44 19.77
N THR A 518 21.35 4.81 18.75
CA THR A 518 20.23 3.86 18.83
C THR A 518 20.59 2.69 17.94
N ASN A 519 20.53 1.48 18.50
CA ASN A 519 20.68 0.25 17.73
C ASN A 519 19.35 -0.04 17.01
N PHE A 520 19.42 -0.18 15.68
CA PHE A 520 18.28 -0.47 14.83
C PHE A 520 18.22 -1.95 14.38
N ASN A 521 19.21 -2.79 14.67
CA ASN A 521 19.24 -4.25 14.36
C ASN A 521 19.41 -5.16 15.60
N PRO A 522 18.64 -5.00 16.69
CA PRO A 522 18.79 -5.84 17.87
C PRO A 522 18.35 -7.29 17.58
N VAL A 523 18.70 -8.21 18.47
CA VAL A 523 18.21 -9.60 18.46
C VAL A 523 16.67 -9.59 18.58
N GLY A 524 15.98 -9.75 17.46
CA GLY A 524 14.51 -9.62 17.35
C GLY A 524 14.06 -8.70 16.21
N THR A 525 14.94 -7.86 15.68
CA THR A 525 14.68 -7.06 14.46
C THR A 525 15.92 -7.03 13.58
N PRO A 526 16.26 -8.15 12.92
CA PRO A 526 17.45 -8.23 12.08
C PRO A 526 17.49 -7.14 11.00
N ALA A 527 18.68 -6.74 10.60
CA ALA A 527 18.88 -5.91 9.42
C ALA A 527 18.37 -6.64 8.15
N PRO A 528 18.19 -5.93 7.02
CA PRO A 528 17.70 -6.56 5.78
C PRO A 528 18.55 -7.72 5.26
N ASP A 529 19.84 -7.79 5.63
CA ASP A 529 20.75 -8.90 5.31
C ASP A 529 20.70 -10.06 6.32
N GLY A 530 19.86 -9.94 7.35
CA GLY A 530 19.71 -10.90 8.43
C GLY A 530 20.72 -10.75 9.58
N SER A 531 21.62 -9.76 9.52
CA SER A 531 22.55 -9.49 10.60
C SER A 531 21.82 -8.95 11.84
N VAL A 532 22.36 -9.28 13.01
CA VAL A 532 21.93 -8.76 14.31
C VAL A 532 23.18 -8.47 15.13
N ASP A 533 23.17 -7.38 15.86
CA ASP A 533 24.19 -7.12 16.86
C ASP A 533 23.67 -6.21 17.98
N SER A 534 24.57 -5.75 18.83
CA SER A 534 24.30 -4.88 19.98
C SER A 534 25.07 -3.55 19.90
N THR A 535 25.69 -3.26 18.76
CA THR A 535 26.48 -2.06 18.52
C THR A 535 25.61 -0.96 17.93
N THR A 536 26.17 0.22 17.74
CA THR A 536 25.46 1.37 17.14
C THR A 536 26.26 1.88 15.95
N ASP A 537 26.81 0.99 15.14
CA ASP A 537 27.76 1.33 14.08
C ASP A 537 27.18 1.13 12.67
N ASP A 538 25.95 0.63 12.56
CA ASP A 538 25.35 0.30 11.28
C ASP A 538 24.73 1.51 10.58
N THR A 539 24.52 1.32 9.28
CA THR A 539 23.90 2.30 8.40
C THR A 539 22.82 1.66 7.55
N TYR A 540 21.71 2.37 7.38
CA TYR A 540 20.57 1.90 6.59
C TYR A 540 20.21 2.92 5.53
N GLU A 541 19.97 2.45 4.32
CA GLU A 541 19.54 3.33 3.24
C GLU A 541 18.14 3.89 3.50
N THR A 542 17.91 5.16 3.15
CA THR A 542 16.58 5.76 3.22
C THR A 542 15.67 5.16 2.15
N ARG A 543 14.73 4.32 2.59
CA ARG A 543 13.87 3.51 1.73
C ARG A 543 12.49 3.30 2.35
N PHE A 544 11.47 3.36 1.50
CA PHE A 544 10.11 2.93 1.82
C PHE A 544 9.80 1.62 1.09
N SER A 545 9.62 0.56 1.86
CA SER A 545 9.22 -0.78 1.41
C SER A 545 7.85 -1.09 1.99
N GLY A 546 6.97 -1.75 1.22
CA GLY A 546 5.55 -1.97 1.57
C GLY A 546 4.62 -0.78 1.31
N MET A 547 3.34 -1.08 1.06
CA MET A 547 2.35 -0.11 0.57
C MET A 547 2.20 1.11 1.49
N LEU A 548 2.13 2.30 0.89
CA LEU A 548 1.80 3.55 1.55
C LEU A 548 0.40 3.97 1.09
N LEU A 549 -0.61 3.80 1.95
CA LEU A 549 -1.99 4.20 1.67
C LEU A 549 -2.32 5.46 2.45
N ILE A 550 -2.52 6.58 1.75
CA ILE A 550 -2.74 7.89 2.38
C ILE A 550 -4.08 8.44 1.95
N ASP A 551 -4.96 8.69 2.91
CA ASP A 551 -6.16 9.48 2.69
C ASP A 551 -5.80 10.98 2.59
N GLY A 552 -6.16 11.63 1.49
CA GLY A 552 -5.91 13.05 1.24
C GLY A 552 -4.66 13.37 0.41
N PRO A 553 -4.28 14.66 0.31
CA PRO A 553 -3.19 15.11 -0.55
C PRO A 553 -1.81 14.81 0.06
N VAL A 554 -0.83 14.51 -0.80
CA VAL A 554 0.55 14.17 -0.43
C VAL A 554 1.53 15.09 -1.16
N ALA A 555 2.54 15.58 -0.45
CA ALA A 555 3.66 16.29 -1.04
C ALA A 555 4.96 15.52 -0.76
N TRP A 556 5.61 15.02 -1.81
CA TRP A 556 6.92 14.41 -1.75
C TRP A 556 8.00 15.44 -2.08
N ASN A 557 8.93 15.66 -1.16
CA ASN A 557 10.03 16.60 -1.35
C ASN A 557 11.36 16.03 -0.84
N GLY A 558 12.23 15.59 -1.75
CA GLY A 558 13.54 15.06 -1.39
C GLY A 558 13.94 13.82 -2.18
N HIS A 559 14.81 12.99 -1.61
CA HIS A 559 15.41 11.82 -2.25
C HIS A 559 15.19 10.53 -1.44
N ALA A 560 14.53 9.53 -2.00
CA ALA A 560 14.49 8.17 -1.45
C ALA A 560 14.19 7.10 -2.52
N ILE A 561 14.43 5.85 -2.14
CA ILE A 561 13.97 4.68 -2.88
C ILE A 561 12.55 4.33 -2.43
N LEU A 562 11.65 4.22 -3.39
CA LEU A 562 10.28 3.74 -3.19
C LEU A 562 10.16 2.35 -3.81
N ASN A 563 10.12 1.33 -2.95
CA ASN A 563 9.99 -0.09 -3.30
C ASN A 563 8.59 -0.60 -2.91
N ALA A 564 7.56 0.15 -3.31
CA ALA A 564 6.17 -0.13 -3.00
C ALA A 564 5.18 0.81 -3.70
N PRO A 565 3.89 0.42 -3.81
CA PRO A 565 2.85 1.34 -4.24
C PRO A 565 2.58 2.44 -3.20
N LEU A 566 2.70 3.69 -3.63
CA LEU A 566 2.21 4.89 -2.96
C LEU A 566 0.83 5.24 -3.53
N ILE A 567 -0.21 5.08 -2.73
CA ILE A 567 -1.60 5.30 -3.13
C ILE A 567 -2.17 6.46 -2.32
N ALA A 568 -2.60 7.53 -3.00
CA ALA A 568 -3.23 8.69 -2.39
C ALA A 568 -4.64 8.92 -2.93
N THR A 569 -5.61 9.13 -2.05
CA THR A 569 -6.99 9.50 -2.45
C THR A 569 -7.09 10.99 -2.86
N GLY A 570 -6.14 11.84 -2.43
CA GLY A 570 -6.01 13.22 -2.87
C GLY A 570 -4.95 13.42 -3.94
N SER A 571 -4.64 14.68 -4.28
CA SER A 571 -3.59 15.05 -5.24
C SER A 571 -2.19 14.76 -4.69
N VAL A 572 -1.27 14.39 -5.57
CA VAL A 572 0.14 14.15 -5.22
C VAL A 572 1.02 15.19 -5.91
N THR A 573 1.88 15.85 -5.14
CA THR A 573 2.91 16.75 -5.65
C THR A 573 4.28 16.13 -5.39
N ILE A 574 5.13 16.02 -6.40
CA ILE A 574 6.51 15.54 -6.28
C ILE A 574 7.44 16.68 -6.69
N SER A 575 8.32 17.08 -5.78
CA SER A 575 9.39 18.06 -5.99
C SER A 575 10.69 17.50 -5.43
N GLY A 576 11.47 16.78 -6.22
CA GLY A 576 12.67 16.08 -5.75
C GLY A 576 13.02 14.89 -6.61
N SER A 577 13.98 14.08 -6.15
CA SER A 577 14.39 12.87 -6.85
C SER A 577 13.75 11.62 -6.24
N MET A 578 13.24 10.72 -7.05
CA MET A 578 12.60 9.49 -6.58
C MET A 578 13.06 8.33 -7.46
N SER A 579 13.61 7.29 -6.82
CA SER A 579 13.93 6.03 -7.49
C SER A 579 12.80 5.04 -7.25
N LEU A 580 12.16 4.59 -8.32
CA LEU A 580 11.05 3.65 -8.30
C LEU A 580 11.59 2.23 -8.53
N GLU A 581 11.42 1.37 -7.53
CA GLU A 581 11.65 -0.06 -7.64
C GLU A 581 10.30 -0.78 -7.64
N PRO A 582 9.88 -1.41 -8.74
CA PRO A 582 8.57 -2.05 -8.80
C PRO A 582 8.51 -3.24 -7.84
N ASN A 583 7.62 -3.16 -6.85
CA ASN A 583 7.33 -4.26 -5.94
C ASN A 583 6.00 -4.93 -6.30
N ARG A 584 6.06 -6.12 -6.89
CA ARG A 584 4.87 -6.91 -7.25
C ARG A 584 4.48 -7.95 -6.20
N LEU A 585 5.00 -7.86 -4.97
CA LEU A 585 4.65 -8.78 -3.89
C LEU A 585 3.16 -8.75 -3.59
N LEU A 586 2.52 -7.58 -3.61
CA LEU A 586 1.08 -7.47 -3.40
C LEU A 586 0.27 -8.18 -4.50
N GLU A 587 0.68 -8.08 -5.76
CA GLU A 587 0.06 -8.82 -6.88
C GLU A 587 0.13 -10.33 -6.70
N ARG A 588 1.21 -10.81 -6.09
CA ARG A 588 1.45 -12.22 -5.78
C ARG A 588 0.68 -12.69 -4.55
N LEU A 589 0.67 -11.89 -3.48
CA LEU A 589 0.11 -12.26 -2.18
C LEU A 589 -1.40 -12.03 -2.09
N ARG A 590 -1.93 -11.03 -2.82
CA ARG A 590 -3.37 -10.66 -2.85
C ARG A 590 -4.04 -10.69 -1.47
N PRO A 591 -3.57 -9.88 -0.53
CA PRO A 591 -4.07 -9.93 0.83
C PRO A 591 -5.58 -9.68 0.90
N ALA A 592 -6.28 -10.49 1.71
CA ALA A 592 -7.73 -10.44 1.86
C ALA A 592 -8.23 -9.04 2.26
N TRP A 593 -7.49 -8.36 3.14
CA TRP A 593 -7.81 -7.00 3.64
C TRP A 593 -7.77 -5.91 2.55
N LEU A 594 -7.16 -6.18 1.39
CA LEU A 594 -7.03 -5.24 0.27
C LEU A 594 -7.99 -5.56 -0.88
N SER A 595 -8.62 -6.74 -0.87
CA SER A 595 -9.26 -7.27 -2.07
C SER A 595 -10.69 -6.78 -2.30
N THR A 596 -11.01 -6.51 -3.56
CA THR A 596 -12.36 -6.27 -4.08
C THR A 596 -12.96 -7.57 -4.61
N ARG A 597 -14.25 -7.81 -4.33
CA ARG A 597 -14.93 -9.06 -4.69
C ARG A 597 -15.12 -9.20 -6.20
N ARG A 598 -14.62 -10.28 -6.80
CA ARG A 598 -15.02 -10.72 -8.15
C ARG A 598 -14.86 -12.24 -8.31
N VAL A 599 -15.96 -12.90 -8.65
CA VAL A 599 -16.03 -14.36 -8.80
C VAL A 599 -15.25 -14.81 -10.04
N THR A 600 -14.25 -15.69 -9.87
CA THR A 600 -13.50 -16.29 -11.00
C THR A 600 -13.90 -17.77 -11.16
N ALA A 601 -14.22 -18.19 -12.39
CA ALA A 601 -14.70 -19.55 -12.71
C ALA A 601 -13.57 -20.46 -13.23
N VAL A 602 -13.52 -21.71 -12.77
CA VAL A 602 -12.68 -22.79 -13.32
C VAL A 602 -13.61 -23.90 -13.83
N VAL A 603 -13.63 -24.10 -15.14
CA VAL A 603 -14.51 -25.08 -15.81
C VAL A 603 -13.82 -26.44 -15.86
N GLY A 604 -14.48 -27.49 -15.37
CA GLY A 604 -14.09 -28.88 -15.58
C GLY A 604 -15.21 -29.65 -16.28
N GLU A 605 -15.01 -30.08 -17.53
CA GLU A 605 -15.99 -30.93 -18.21
C GLU A 605 -15.95 -32.36 -17.65
N GLY A 606 -17.03 -32.79 -17.00
CA GLY A 606 -17.24 -34.17 -16.56
C GLY A 606 -18.40 -34.80 -17.34
N LEU A 607 -18.13 -35.85 -18.10
CA LEU A 607 -19.11 -36.52 -18.96
C LEU A 607 -19.61 -37.79 -18.24
N GLU A 608 -20.61 -37.67 -17.36
CA GLU A 608 -21.29 -38.85 -16.79
C GLU A 608 -22.43 -39.30 -17.71
N ALA A 609 -22.12 -40.27 -18.57
CA ALA A 609 -23.13 -41.00 -19.33
C ALA A 609 -23.75 -42.09 -18.44
N THR A 610 -24.71 -41.74 -17.58
CA THR A 610 -25.56 -42.77 -16.93
C THR A 610 -26.65 -43.21 -17.90
N GLY A 611 -26.34 -44.21 -18.71
CA GLY A 611 -27.34 -44.93 -19.50
C GLY A 611 -28.18 -45.85 -18.61
N ARG A 612 -29.51 -45.69 -18.68
CA ARG A 612 -30.46 -46.77 -18.46
C ARG A 612 -31.42 -46.82 -19.64
#